data_AF-A0AAP0X1W9-F1
#
_entry.id   AF-A0AAP0X1W9-F1
#
_cell.length_a   1.000
_cell.length_b   1.000
_cell.length_c   1.000
_cell.angle_alpha   90.00
_cell.angle_beta   90.00
_cell.angle_gamma   90.00
#
_symmetry.space_group_name_H-M   'P 1'
#
loop_
_entity.id
_entity.type
_entity.pdbx_description
1 polymer ?
#
loop_
_entity_poly.entity_id
_entity_poly.type
_entity_poly.pdbx_seq_one_letter_code
_entity_poly.pdbx_strand_id
1 'polypeptide(L)'
;MEKNGFSDGDDSGYDAVVVGSGYGGSVTACRMSMAGIKVCLIEKGRRWEAQDFPTDSFKIMSAVRFENKSLGVSFGPKDPLFQMYEQDDSVAMVACGLGGGSLVNAGVMLPTPVRARRNPKWPKEWEKDWEICEASASTMLRIQSVPTKFPNARIMGEIAEEDMEETCQSSMKLSVNFDLEESPSNSMKPQQMGSCLACGNCMSGCPYNAKNSTDKNYLVSAIQAGCTVKTECHVRYVVRNPYDIGKEERISRKRRRRWLVFFNETDYITSDFVIISAGVFGTADILFQSQMRGLKLSGRLGSGFSCNGNNVAYLAGSSAPMSAYGLDRKHLLKIPFQERPGPSISSSFTSSLGFTIQSAVLPTAYPYLLFKGIVTYGWPTGHWFLHGIIDKLKHKLGLKSSQAVILNAMGYDESDGKITIDKYTNKLCFSPPHDPLLQRKIEAFQKLSKKLGGILFMSKYRSTSVHLLGGCNASSDSSYGVCNPSGQVFDLKSPTSVHPGLYVCDASLIPCSVGINPCLTIHYSRGACK
;
A
#
# COMPACT_ATOMS: atom_id res chain seq x y z
N MET A 1 -11.33 -17.21 -19.88
CA MET A 1 -10.05 -17.93 -19.87
C MET A 1 -9.46 -17.82 -21.27
N GLU A 2 -8.69 -16.77 -21.53
CA GLU A 2 -7.80 -16.74 -22.69
C GLU A 2 -6.45 -17.31 -22.26
N LYS A 3 -5.87 -18.18 -23.09
CA LYS A 3 -4.57 -18.81 -22.83
C LYS A 3 -3.49 -17.73 -22.72
N ASN A 4 -2.65 -17.81 -21.68
CA ASN A 4 -1.46 -16.99 -21.44
C ASN A 4 -0.32 -17.25 -22.45
N GLY A 5 -0.64 -17.35 -23.74
CA GLY A 5 0.38 -17.38 -24.79
C GLY A 5 0.79 -15.95 -25.11
N PHE A 6 2.03 -15.58 -24.79
CA PHE A 6 2.71 -14.56 -25.59
C PHE A 6 2.96 -15.22 -26.94
N SER A 7 2.09 -15.00 -27.92
CA SER A 7 2.32 -15.50 -29.27
C SER A 7 3.60 -14.87 -29.79
N ASP A 8 4.62 -15.70 -30.03
CA ASP A 8 5.74 -15.35 -30.90
C ASP A 8 5.16 -14.84 -32.23
N GLY A 9 5.29 -13.54 -32.49
CA GLY A 9 5.05 -12.99 -33.83
C GLY A 9 3.90 -12.00 -34.03
N ASP A 10 3.31 -11.38 -32.99
CA ASP A 10 2.60 -10.12 -33.27
C ASP A 10 3.60 -8.96 -33.24
N ASP A 11 3.97 -8.51 -34.43
CA ASP A 11 4.89 -7.41 -34.75
C ASP A 11 4.34 -6.02 -34.31
N SER A 12 3.46 -6.00 -33.30
CA SER A 12 2.68 -4.85 -32.84
C SER A 12 2.81 -4.64 -31.32
N GLY A 13 4.05 -4.47 -30.85
CA GLY A 13 4.33 -4.08 -29.46
C GLY A 13 3.51 -2.87 -28.98
N TYR A 14 3.47 -2.66 -27.67
CA TYR A 14 2.63 -1.62 -27.06
C TYR A 14 3.24 -0.22 -27.25
N ASP A 15 2.41 0.81 -27.23
CA ASP A 15 2.93 2.17 -27.12
C ASP A 15 3.48 2.39 -25.72
N ALA A 16 2.78 1.88 -24.70
CA ALA A 16 3.17 1.97 -23.32
C ALA A 16 2.95 0.66 -22.55
N VAL A 17 3.89 0.34 -21.67
CA VAL A 17 3.80 -0.76 -20.71
C VAL A 17 3.80 -0.17 -19.31
N VAL A 18 2.79 -0.50 -18.53
CA VAL A 18 2.67 -0.11 -17.12
C VAL A 18 2.90 -1.35 -16.26
N VAL A 19 3.91 -1.30 -15.37
CA VAL A 19 4.30 -2.42 -14.52
C VAL A 19 3.77 -2.18 -13.11
N GLY A 20 2.82 -3.00 -12.67
CA GLY A 20 2.14 -2.89 -11.38
C GLY A 20 0.79 -2.18 -11.49
N SER A 21 -0.18 -2.66 -10.70
CA SER A 21 -1.59 -2.24 -10.78
C SER A 21 -2.10 -1.46 -9.55
N GLY A 22 -1.18 -0.98 -8.71
CA GLY A 22 -1.49 -0.16 -7.53
C GLY A 22 -1.98 1.25 -7.89
N TYR A 23 -1.93 2.17 -6.91
CA TYR A 23 -2.38 3.57 -7.09
C TYR A 23 -1.75 4.26 -8.30
N GLY A 24 -0.42 4.27 -8.39
CA GLY A 24 0.29 4.88 -9.51
C GLY A 24 -0.09 4.27 -10.88
N GLY A 25 0.11 2.96 -11.01
CA GLY A 25 -0.06 2.25 -12.28
C GLY A 25 -1.49 2.24 -12.78
N SER A 26 -2.48 2.11 -11.90
CA SER A 26 -3.90 2.17 -12.29
C SER A 26 -4.28 3.55 -12.84
N VAL A 27 -3.82 4.63 -12.22
CA VAL A 27 -4.06 6.00 -12.71
C VAL A 27 -3.38 6.22 -14.06
N THR A 28 -2.11 5.86 -14.18
CA THR A 28 -1.36 6.04 -15.42
C THR A 28 -1.98 5.23 -16.55
N ALA A 29 -2.30 3.95 -16.34
CA ALA A 29 -2.94 3.12 -17.35
C ALA A 29 -4.31 3.67 -17.77
N CYS A 30 -5.12 4.15 -16.82
CA CYS A 30 -6.40 4.79 -17.10
C CYS A 30 -6.24 6.03 -17.98
N ARG A 31 -5.39 6.98 -17.58
CA ARG A 31 -5.20 8.25 -18.30
C ARG A 31 -4.63 8.03 -19.70
N MET A 32 -3.62 7.16 -19.83
CA MET A 32 -3.01 6.84 -21.13
C MET A 32 -3.99 6.14 -22.07
N SER A 33 -4.78 5.18 -21.56
CA SER A 33 -5.76 4.48 -22.39
C SER A 33 -6.90 5.41 -22.84
N MET A 34 -7.39 6.27 -21.93
CA MET A 34 -8.37 7.31 -22.29
C MET A 34 -7.85 8.32 -23.31
N ALA A 35 -6.52 8.53 -23.38
CA ALA A 35 -5.87 9.33 -24.41
C ALA A 35 -5.64 8.57 -25.74
N GLY A 36 -6.13 7.33 -25.86
CA GLY A 36 -6.01 6.51 -27.07
C GLY A 36 -4.66 5.81 -27.24
N ILE A 37 -3.84 5.75 -26.20
CA ILE A 37 -2.53 5.06 -26.23
C ILE A 37 -2.75 3.55 -26.10
N LYS A 38 -2.07 2.73 -26.89
CA LYS A 38 -2.12 1.26 -26.77
C LYS A 38 -1.32 0.81 -25.53
N VAL A 39 -2.01 0.63 -24.40
CA VAL A 39 -1.41 0.28 -23.09
C VAL A 39 -1.49 -1.22 -22.79
N CYS A 40 -0.40 -1.79 -22.30
CA CYS A 40 -0.40 -3.06 -21.56
C CYS A 40 -0.05 -2.83 -20.09
N LEU A 41 -0.97 -3.13 -19.19
CA LEU A 41 -0.71 -3.18 -17.76
C LEU A 41 -0.34 -4.62 -17.36
N ILE A 42 0.77 -4.77 -16.65
CA ILE A 42 1.29 -6.04 -16.17
C ILE A 42 1.26 -6.07 -14.64
N GLU A 43 0.67 -7.10 -14.06
CA GLU A 43 0.60 -7.32 -12.62
C GLU A 43 1.21 -8.68 -12.25
N LYS A 44 2.07 -8.70 -11.23
CA LYS A 44 2.72 -9.94 -10.78
C LYS A 44 1.77 -10.88 -10.06
N GLY A 45 0.78 -10.33 -9.34
CA GLY A 45 -0.21 -11.11 -8.61
C GLY A 45 -1.41 -11.49 -9.47
N ARG A 46 -2.27 -12.33 -8.90
CA ARG A 46 -3.55 -12.72 -9.52
C ARG A 46 -4.63 -11.67 -9.27
N ARG A 47 -5.79 -11.87 -9.90
CA ARG A 47 -7.02 -11.15 -9.56
C ARG A 47 -7.64 -11.75 -8.29
N TRP A 48 -8.03 -10.88 -7.35
CA TRP A 48 -8.69 -11.28 -6.10
C TRP A 48 -10.14 -10.82 -6.14
N GLU A 49 -11.07 -11.76 -5.99
CA GLU A 49 -12.50 -11.47 -5.87
C GLU A 49 -12.95 -11.44 -4.40
N ALA A 50 -14.14 -10.91 -4.14
CA ALA A 50 -14.68 -10.75 -2.79
C ALA A 50 -14.65 -12.06 -1.97
N GLN A 51 -14.95 -13.20 -2.61
CA GLN A 51 -14.94 -14.52 -2.00
C GLN A 51 -13.53 -15.08 -1.68
N ASP A 52 -12.51 -14.54 -2.33
CA ASP A 52 -11.12 -15.00 -2.18
C ASP A 52 -10.45 -14.38 -0.96
N PHE A 53 -10.95 -13.22 -0.49
CA PHE A 53 -10.33 -12.53 0.64
C PHE A 53 -10.42 -13.35 1.93
N PRO A 54 -9.32 -13.41 2.72
CA PRO A 54 -9.31 -14.14 3.97
C PRO A 54 -10.41 -13.71 4.95
N THR A 55 -11.20 -14.69 5.38
CA THR A 55 -12.25 -14.55 6.41
C THR A 55 -11.93 -15.28 7.71
N ASP A 56 -10.86 -16.07 7.72
CA ASP A 56 -10.42 -16.89 8.84
C ASP A 56 -8.89 -17.07 8.84
N SER A 57 -8.36 -17.57 9.96
CA SER A 57 -6.92 -17.73 10.18
C SER A 57 -6.22 -18.69 9.20
N PHE A 58 -6.91 -19.73 8.71
CA PHE A 58 -6.30 -20.67 7.77
C PHE A 58 -6.15 -20.01 6.40
N LYS A 59 -7.19 -19.33 5.93
CA LYS A 59 -7.14 -18.60 4.67
C LYS A 59 -6.05 -17.53 4.67
N ILE A 60 -5.90 -16.76 5.75
CA ILE A 60 -4.85 -15.73 5.76
C ILE A 60 -3.46 -16.34 5.74
N MET A 61 -3.22 -17.45 6.47
CA MET A 61 -1.93 -18.14 6.42
C MET A 61 -1.62 -18.66 5.01
N SER A 62 -2.64 -19.09 4.25
CA SER A 62 -2.48 -19.48 2.84
C SER A 62 -2.30 -18.31 1.87
N ALA A 63 -2.51 -17.07 2.32
CA ALA A 63 -2.42 -15.85 1.50
C ALA A 63 -1.21 -14.97 1.85
N VAL A 64 -0.39 -15.38 2.82
CA VAL A 64 0.79 -14.63 3.26
C VAL A 64 2.06 -15.36 2.84
N ARG A 65 2.98 -14.64 2.23
CA ARG A 65 4.35 -15.08 1.96
C ARG A 65 5.32 -14.31 2.85
N PHE A 66 6.13 -15.04 3.59
CA PHE A 66 7.21 -14.50 4.41
C PHE A 66 8.54 -14.65 3.69
N GLU A 67 9.28 -13.55 3.59
CA GLU A 67 10.67 -13.51 3.16
C GLU A 67 11.51 -13.10 4.38
N ASN A 68 12.10 -14.09 5.06
CA ASN A 68 13.03 -13.85 6.16
C ASN A 68 14.45 -14.19 5.70
N LYS A 69 15.27 -13.15 5.58
CA LYS A 69 16.63 -13.31 5.07
C LYS A 69 17.71 -13.54 6.10
N SER A 70 17.53 -13.12 7.35
CA SER A 70 18.46 -13.47 8.43
C SER A 70 18.62 -14.99 8.55
N LEU A 71 17.59 -15.75 8.14
CA LEU A 71 17.59 -17.21 8.10
C LEU A 71 17.68 -17.79 6.67
N GLY A 72 17.61 -16.95 5.62
CA GLY A 72 17.61 -17.39 4.22
C GLY A 72 16.36 -18.15 3.76
N VAL A 73 15.26 -18.08 4.52
CA VAL A 73 14.04 -18.89 4.31
C VAL A 73 12.91 -18.05 3.70
N SER A 74 12.26 -18.59 2.67
CA SER A 74 11.02 -18.06 2.10
C SER A 74 9.89 -19.07 2.33
N PHE A 75 8.78 -18.64 2.93
CA PHE A 75 7.62 -19.51 3.23
C PHE A 75 6.33 -18.92 2.67
N GLY A 76 5.39 -19.77 2.27
CA GLY A 76 4.08 -19.36 1.74
C GLY A 76 3.95 -19.50 0.21
N PRO A 77 2.77 -19.14 -0.35
CA PRO A 77 2.46 -19.35 -1.77
C PRO A 77 3.33 -18.49 -2.69
N LYS A 78 3.31 -18.80 -3.99
CA LYS A 78 3.98 -17.98 -5.03
C LYS A 78 3.12 -16.79 -5.46
N ASP A 79 1.81 -16.89 -5.28
CA ASP A 79 0.77 -15.89 -5.57
C ASP A 79 0.14 -15.32 -4.27
N PRO A 80 0.92 -14.81 -3.30
CA PRO A 80 0.37 -14.32 -2.04
C PRO A 80 -0.48 -13.07 -2.24
N LEU A 81 -1.42 -12.83 -1.33
CA LEU A 81 -2.04 -11.51 -1.17
C LEU A 81 -1.11 -10.56 -0.43
N PHE A 82 -0.40 -11.06 0.59
CA PHE A 82 0.54 -10.29 1.41
C PHE A 82 1.96 -10.84 1.26
N GLN A 83 2.90 -9.99 0.92
CA GLN A 83 4.32 -10.32 0.95
C GLN A 83 5.01 -9.54 2.05
N MET A 84 5.61 -10.25 3.00
CA MET A 84 6.26 -9.70 4.18
C MET A 84 7.78 -9.83 4.05
N TYR A 85 8.49 -8.75 4.33
CA TYR A 85 9.93 -8.65 4.33
C TYR A 85 10.38 -8.36 5.75
N GLU A 86 11.06 -9.31 6.38
CA GLU A 86 11.68 -9.14 7.69
C GLU A 86 13.18 -8.92 7.52
N GLN A 87 13.68 -7.80 8.03
CA GLN A 87 15.10 -7.46 8.01
C GLN A 87 15.46 -6.75 9.32
N ASP A 88 16.47 -7.28 10.00
CA ASP A 88 16.96 -6.80 11.30
C ASP A 88 15.82 -6.68 12.33
N ASP A 89 15.58 -5.48 12.84
CA ASP A 89 14.54 -5.14 13.80
C ASP A 89 13.32 -4.48 13.11
N SER A 90 13.07 -4.77 11.83
CA SER A 90 11.96 -4.19 11.08
C SER A 90 11.23 -5.20 10.20
N VAL A 91 9.95 -4.93 10.00
CA VAL A 91 9.10 -5.68 9.07
C VAL A 91 8.37 -4.72 8.14
N ALA A 92 8.35 -5.07 6.86
CA ALA A 92 7.64 -4.35 5.82
C ALA A 92 6.66 -5.30 5.13
N MET A 93 5.43 -4.86 4.87
CA MET A 93 4.42 -5.68 4.21
C MET A 93 3.83 -4.95 3.01
N VAL A 94 3.76 -5.65 1.88
CA VAL A 94 3.17 -5.17 0.63
C VAL A 94 2.07 -6.12 0.15
N ALA A 95 1.12 -5.60 -0.63
CA ALA A 95 0.07 -6.43 -1.23
C ALA A 95 0.43 -6.81 -2.67
N CYS A 96 0.03 -8.00 -3.10
CA CYS A 96 0.24 -8.48 -4.46
C CYS A 96 -1.08 -8.95 -5.09
N GLY A 97 -1.41 -8.42 -6.27
CA GLY A 97 -2.67 -8.70 -6.95
C GLY A 97 -3.16 -7.51 -7.77
N LEU A 98 -4.10 -7.77 -8.67
CA LEU A 98 -4.68 -6.72 -9.54
C LEU A 98 -5.42 -5.68 -8.67
N GLY A 99 -4.81 -4.52 -8.47
CA GLY A 99 -5.23 -3.45 -7.56
C GLY A 99 -4.18 -3.08 -6.48
N GLY A 100 -3.16 -3.92 -6.30
CA GLY A 100 -2.06 -3.72 -5.36
C GLY A 100 -2.52 -3.45 -3.92
N GLY A 101 -1.87 -2.50 -3.24
CA GLY A 101 -2.17 -2.14 -1.85
C GLY A 101 -3.62 -1.70 -1.58
N SER A 102 -4.34 -1.23 -2.60
CA SER A 102 -5.75 -0.83 -2.44
C SER A 102 -6.66 -2.00 -2.06
N LEU A 103 -6.30 -3.22 -2.45
CA LEU A 103 -7.04 -4.45 -2.13
C LEU A 103 -7.11 -4.73 -0.63
N VAL A 104 -6.10 -4.33 0.14
CA VAL A 104 -5.96 -4.70 1.57
C VAL A 104 -5.69 -3.52 2.50
N ASN A 105 -5.60 -2.28 2.02
CA ASN A 105 -5.57 -1.14 2.93
C ASN A 105 -6.94 -0.88 3.59
N ALA A 106 -6.97 0.01 4.58
CA ALA A 106 -8.19 0.41 5.27
C ALA A 106 -9.05 1.42 4.49
N GLY A 107 -8.65 1.80 3.26
CA GLY A 107 -9.36 2.80 2.45
C GLY A 107 -9.19 4.25 2.90
N VAL A 108 -8.32 4.55 3.88
CA VAL A 108 -8.12 5.90 4.42
C VAL A 108 -7.53 6.84 3.38
N MET A 109 -8.21 7.98 3.14
CA MET A 109 -7.80 9.00 2.16
C MET A 109 -7.66 10.36 2.84
N LEU A 110 -6.47 10.60 3.41
CA LEU A 110 -6.12 11.86 4.06
C LEU A 110 -5.29 12.75 3.12
N PRO A 111 -5.56 14.07 3.06
CA PRO A 111 -4.76 14.99 2.26
C PRO A 111 -3.35 15.09 2.80
N THR A 112 -2.37 15.22 1.91
CA THR A 112 -0.96 15.30 2.29
C THR A 112 -0.69 16.54 3.18
N PRO A 113 -0.13 16.35 4.39
CA PRO A 113 0.08 17.45 5.31
C PRO A 113 0.98 18.55 4.74
N VAL A 114 0.68 19.80 5.06
CA VAL A 114 1.52 20.96 4.69
C VAL A 114 2.95 20.77 5.17
N ARG A 115 3.15 20.17 6.35
CA ARG A 115 4.48 19.86 6.90
C ARG A 115 5.31 18.96 5.97
N ALA A 116 4.71 17.93 5.39
CA ALA A 116 5.37 17.06 4.44
C ALA A 116 5.75 17.81 3.15
N ARG A 117 4.83 18.65 2.63
CA ARG A 117 5.05 19.48 1.43
C ARG A 117 6.12 20.57 1.63
N ARG A 118 6.30 21.03 2.86
CA ARG A 118 7.37 21.98 3.24
C ARG A 118 8.74 21.32 3.39
N ASN A 119 8.84 19.99 3.37
CA ASN A 119 10.13 19.32 3.42
C ASN A 119 11.03 19.79 2.26
N PRO A 120 12.31 20.14 2.48
CA PRO A 120 13.20 20.59 1.41
C PRO A 120 13.38 19.58 0.28
N LYS A 121 13.24 18.28 0.55
CA LYS A 121 13.29 17.22 -0.45
C LYS A 121 12.03 17.16 -1.32
N TRP A 122 10.93 17.80 -0.91
CA TRP A 122 9.64 17.73 -1.62
C TRP A 122 9.71 18.48 -2.97
N PRO A 123 9.37 17.83 -4.10
CA PRO A 123 9.37 18.48 -5.40
C PRO A 123 8.31 19.59 -5.46
N LYS A 124 8.73 20.84 -5.61
CA LYS A 124 7.83 22.01 -5.61
C LYS A 124 6.88 22.03 -6.79
N GLU A 125 7.24 21.36 -7.88
CA GLU A 125 6.40 21.18 -9.05
C GLU A 125 5.13 20.39 -8.74
N TRP A 126 5.14 19.51 -7.73
CA TRP A 126 3.95 18.75 -7.31
C TRP A 126 2.89 19.61 -6.63
N GLU A 127 3.24 20.81 -6.16
CA GLU A 127 2.28 21.73 -5.54
C GLU A 127 1.40 22.45 -6.60
N LYS A 128 1.81 22.44 -7.87
CA LYS A 128 1.01 23.00 -8.98
C LYS A 128 -0.16 22.08 -9.32
N ASP A 129 -1.35 22.66 -9.51
CA ASP A 129 -2.60 21.96 -9.83
C ASP A 129 -3.06 20.97 -8.73
N TRP A 130 -2.58 21.14 -7.50
CA TRP A 130 -2.83 20.23 -6.39
C TRP A 130 -4.33 19.98 -6.16
N GLU A 131 -5.10 21.06 -6.05
CA GLU A 131 -6.54 21.00 -5.79
C GLU A 131 -7.32 20.30 -6.91
N ILE A 132 -6.87 20.45 -8.16
CA ILE A 132 -7.48 19.79 -9.33
C ILE A 132 -7.20 18.28 -9.27
N CYS A 133 -5.96 17.90 -8.95
CA CYS A 133 -5.59 16.50 -8.78
C CYS A 133 -6.36 15.87 -7.61
N GLU A 134 -6.55 16.62 -6.53
CA GLU A 134 -7.34 16.23 -5.36
C GLU A 134 -8.82 16.01 -5.68
N ALA A 135 -9.46 16.95 -6.36
CA ALA A 135 -10.84 16.81 -6.79
C ALA A 135 -11.03 15.60 -7.73
N SER A 136 -10.10 15.41 -8.68
CA SER A 136 -10.12 14.27 -9.61
C SER A 136 -9.98 12.93 -8.89
N ALA A 137 -9.00 12.83 -7.99
CA ALA A 137 -8.79 11.62 -7.18
C ALA A 137 -10.00 11.32 -6.29
N SER A 138 -10.54 12.35 -5.62
CA SER A 138 -11.70 12.25 -4.75
C SER A 138 -12.93 11.70 -5.48
N THR A 139 -13.16 12.17 -6.71
CA THR A 139 -14.27 11.71 -7.55
C THR A 139 -14.10 10.26 -7.95
N MET A 140 -12.96 9.88 -8.55
CA MET A 140 -12.74 8.51 -9.03
C MET A 140 -12.69 7.48 -7.89
N LEU A 141 -12.07 7.85 -6.76
CA LEU A 141 -11.99 7.00 -5.56
C LEU A 141 -13.30 7.01 -4.75
N ARG A 142 -14.31 7.78 -5.14
CA ARG A 142 -15.58 7.98 -4.40
C ARG A 142 -15.31 8.17 -2.90
N ILE A 143 -14.49 9.17 -2.57
CA ILE A 143 -14.13 9.44 -1.18
C ILE A 143 -15.37 9.91 -0.42
N GLN A 144 -15.76 9.17 0.60
CA GLN A 144 -16.93 9.44 1.43
C GLN A 144 -16.53 9.61 2.90
N SER A 145 -17.25 10.48 3.60
CA SER A 145 -17.15 10.57 5.06
C SER A 145 -17.79 9.34 5.71
N VAL A 146 -17.22 8.87 6.80
CA VAL A 146 -17.84 7.78 7.59
C VAL A 146 -19.22 8.26 8.10
N PRO A 147 -20.31 7.49 7.89
CA PRO A 147 -21.68 7.97 8.11
C PRO A 147 -22.09 8.07 9.58
N THR A 148 -21.35 7.44 10.49
CA THR A 148 -21.62 7.45 11.93
C THR A 148 -20.33 7.29 12.73
N LYS A 149 -20.35 7.71 14.00
CA LYS A 149 -19.25 7.47 14.94
C LYS A 149 -19.38 6.07 15.54
N PHE A 150 -18.65 5.10 14.99
CA PHE A 150 -18.57 3.73 15.53
C PHE A 150 -17.93 3.69 16.93
N PRO A 151 -18.14 2.62 17.74
CA PRO A 151 -17.72 2.56 19.14
C PRO A 151 -16.25 2.90 19.37
N ASN A 152 -15.34 2.33 18.58
CA ASN A 152 -13.90 2.61 18.63
C ASN A 152 -13.59 4.11 18.40
N ALA A 153 -14.21 4.73 17.40
CA ALA A 153 -13.98 6.15 17.09
C ALA A 153 -14.54 7.10 18.16
N ARG A 154 -15.68 6.75 18.78
CA ARG A 154 -16.28 7.50 19.88
C ARG A 154 -15.36 7.51 21.10
N ILE A 155 -14.93 6.34 21.57
CA ILE A 155 -14.08 6.20 22.75
C ILE A 155 -12.72 6.88 22.54
N MET A 156 -12.11 6.69 21.37
CA MET A 156 -10.84 7.36 21.07
C MET A 156 -10.99 8.88 20.96
N GLY A 157 -12.15 9.37 20.48
CA GLY A 157 -12.45 10.79 20.42
C GLY A 157 -12.54 11.41 21.81
N GLU A 158 -13.31 10.79 22.71
CA GLU A 158 -13.45 11.22 24.11
C GLU A 158 -12.07 11.32 24.80
N ILE A 159 -11.22 10.30 24.62
CA ILE A 159 -9.86 10.29 25.19
C ILE A 159 -8.95 11.38 24.62
N ALA A 160 -9.06 11.66 23.32
CA ALA A 160 -8.23 12.64 22.64
C ALA A 160 -8.61 14.08 23.03
N GLU A 161 -9.90 14.37 23.19
CA GLU A 161 -10.41 15.69 23.61
C GLU A 161 -9.93 16.08 25.02
N GLU A 162 -9.76 15.10 25.92
CA GLU A 162 -9.33 15.35 27.31
C GLU A 162 -7.83 15.67 27.48
N ASP A 163 -6.95 15.08 26.68
CA ASP A 163 -5.52 14.96 27.03
C ASP A 163 -4.53 15.38 25.95
N MET A 164 -4.98 15.47 24.69
CA MET A 164 -4.10 15.74 23.59
C MET A 164 -4.29 17.19 23.14
N GLU A 165 -3.57 18.11 23.80
CA GLU A 165 -3.47 19.51 23.39
C GLU A 165 -3.29 19.62 21.87
N GLU A 166 -4.23 20.32 21.23
CA GLU A 166 -4.29 20.60 19.78
C GLU A 166 -4.40 19.36 18.86
N THR A 167 -5.32 18.44 19.17
CA THR A 167 -5.64 17.33 18.25
C THR A 167 -6.75 17.71 17.28
N CYS A 168 -6.45 17.71 15.98
CA CYS A 168 -7.48 17.86 14.96
C CYS A 168 -8.15 16.51 14.68
N GLN A 169 -9.32 16.27 15.27
CA GLN A 169 -10.19 15.16 14.86
C GLN A 169 -10.96 15.57 13.60
N SER A 170 -10.60 15.00 12.46
CA SER A 170 -11.37 15.15 11.23
C SER A 170 -12.35 13.99 11.07
N SER A 171 -13.51 14.26 10.47
CA SER A 171 -14.38 13.18 9.98
C SER A 171 -13.57 12.34 8.99
N MET A 172 -13.41 11.06 9.29
CA MET A 172 -12.60 10.15 8.49
C MET A 172 -13.19 10.05 7.09
N LYS A 173 -12.33 10.27 6.08
CA LYS A 173 -12.65 10.13 4.67
C LYS A 173 -12.08 8.83 4.14
N LEU A 174 -12.94 7.97 3.62
CA LEU A 174 -12.58 6.64 3.13
C LEU A 174 -13.02 6.43 1.68
N SER A 175 -12.27 5.63 0.93
CA SER A 175 -12.66 5.11 -0.38
C SER A 175 -13.46 3.82 -0.22
N VAL A 176 -14.66 3.96 0.34
CA VAL A 176 -15.59 2.88 0.69
C VAL A 176 -16.99 3.35 0.37
N ASN A 177 -17.81 2.46 -0.21
CA ASN A 177 -19.20 2.76 -0.49
C ASN A 177 -20.06 2.62 0.78
N PHE A 178 -20.60 3.73 1.27
CA PHE A 178 -21.55 3.78 2.40
C PHE A 178 -23.00 3.98 1.96
N ASP A 179 -23.25 4.15 0.66
CA ASP A 179 -24.59 4.35 0.13
C ASP A 179 -25.42 3.07 0.35
N LEU A 180 -26.62 3.20 0.92
CA LEU A 180 -27.59 2.12 0.99
C LEU A 180 -28.21 1.98 -0.39
N GLU A 181 -27.79 0.99 -1.18
CA GLU A 181 -28.51 0.67 -2.41
C GLU A 181 -29.86 0.02 -2.04
N GLU A 182 -30.97 0.72 -2.32
CA GLU A 182 -32.26 0.05 -2.51
C GLU A 182 -32.07 -0.95 -3.64
N SER A 183 -32.18 -2.25 -3.37
CA SER A 183 -32.13 -3.25 -4.43
C SER A 183 -33.37 -3.06 -5.32
N PRO A 184 -33.25 -2.69 -6.61
CA PRO A 184 -34.35 -2.91 -7.52
C PRO A 184 -34.42 -4.42 -7.71
N SER A 185 -35.50 -5.01 -7.23
CA SER A 185 -35.78 -6.46 -7.13
C SER A 185 -35.81 -7.22 -8.46
N ASN A 186 -35.18 -6.74 -9.55
CA ASN A 186 -35.29 -7.35 -10.87
C ASN A 186 -34.11 -7.11 -11.84
N SER A 187 -32.87 -7.02 -11.37
CA SER A 187 -31.71 -7.06 -12.28
C SER A 187 -30.81 -8.26 -12.02
N MET A 188 -30.76 -9.19 -12.98
CA MET A 188 -29.81 -10.33 -13.03
C MET A 188 -28.38 -9.87 -13.40
N LYS A 189 -27.98 -8.65 -13.05
CA LYS A 189 -26.59 -8.18 -13.21
C LYS A 189 -25.93 -8.21 -11.82
N PRO A 190 -24.78 -8.88 -11.64
CA PRO A 190 -24.03 -8.78 -10.39
C PRO A 190 -23.72 -7.30 -10.13
N GLN A 191 -24.22 -6.74 -9.01
CA GLN A 191 -23.85 -5.39 -8.59
C GLN A 191 -22.33 -5.30 -8.46
N GLN A 192 -21.71 -4.39 -9.23
CA GLN A 192 -20.25 -4.26 -9.31
C GLN A 192 -19.61 -3.77 -8.00
N MET A 193 -20.37 -3.12 -7.10
CA MET A 193 -19.90 -2.65 -5.81
C MET A 193 -21.00 -2.83 -4.74
N GLY A 194 -20.67 -3.43 -3.61
CA GLY A 194 -21.59 -3.59 -2.47
C GLY A 194 -21.58 -2.37 -1.54
N SER A 195 -22.48 -2.33 -0.55
CA SER A 195 -22.46 -1.33 0.52
C SER A 195 -21.67 -1.83 1.74
N CYS A 196 -21.01 -0.91 2.45
CA CYS A 196 -20.18 -1.24 3.60
C CYS A 196 -21.05 -1.76 4.74
N LEU A 197 -20.76 -2.97 5.21
CA LEU A 197 -21.47 -3.58 6.34
C LEU A 197 -20.85 -3.27 7.70
N ALA A 198 -19.84 -2.39 7.78
CA ALA A 198 -19.11 -2.06 9.01
C ALA A 198 -18.49 -3.27 9.73
N CYS A 199 -18.00 -4.25 8.96
CA CYS A 199 -17.53 -5.54 9.48
C CYS A 199 -16.09 -5.55 10.03
N GLY A 200 -15.30 -4.49 9.85
CA GLY A 200 -13.92 -4.45 10.35
C GLY A 200 -12.86 -5.24 9.58
N ASN A 201 -13.21 -5.90 8.46
CA ASN A 201 -12.31 -6.79 7.72
C ASN A 201 -11.57 -6.13 6.53
N CYS A 202 -11.52 -4.80 6.45
CA CYS A 202 -10.93 -4.09 5.31
C CYS A 202 -9.45 -4.45 5.10
N MET A 203 -8.71 -4.69 6.19
CA MET A 203 -7.27 -4.97 6.16
C MET A 203 -6.90 -6.39 5.70
N SER A 204 -7.85 -7.31 5.65
CA SER A 204 -7.70 -8.63 5.00
C SER A 204 -8.24 -8.64 3.56
N GLY A 205 -8.73 -7.50 3.08
CA GLY A 205 -9.50 -7.39 1.85
C GLY A 205 -11.01 -7.53 2.09
N CYS A 206 -11.81 -6.75 1.36
CA CYS A 206 -13.23 -6.59 1.65
C CYS A 206 -14.08 -7.75 1.06
N PRO A 207 -14.68 -8.61 1.89
CA PRO A 207 -15.42 -9.78 1.38
C PRO A 207 -16.84 -9.46 0.90
N TYR A 208 -17.26 -8.19 0.99
CA TYR A 208 -18.60 -7.72 0.63
C TYR A 208 -18.57 -6.71 -0.53
N ASN A 209 -17.43 -6.64 -1.22
CA ASN A 209 -17.28 -5.80 -2.41
C ASN A 209 -17.54 -4.29 -2.18
N ALA A 210 -17.46 -3.79 -0.94
CA ALA A 210 -17.79 -2.40 -0.60
C ALA A 210 -16.63 -1.41 -0.66
N LYS A 211 -15.39 -1.91 -0.63
CA LYS A 211 -14.20 -1.06 -0.78
C LYS A 211 -14.00 -0.72 -2.26
N ASN A 212 -13.85 0.57 -2.57
CA ASN A 212 -13.61 1.08 -3.91
C ASN A 212 -12.09 1.02 -4.22
N SER A 213 -11.54 -0.20 -4.23
CA SER A 213 -10.16 -0.49 -4.59
C SER A 213 -9.90 -0.23 -6.08
N THR A 214 -8.62 -0.11 -6.48
CA THR A 214 -8.28 0.39 -7.82
C THR A 214 -8.71 -0.53 -8.97
N ASP A 215 -8.91 -1.82 -8.68
CA ASP A 215 -9.55 -2.83 -9.54
C ASP A 215 -11.01 -2.54 -9.88
N LYS A 216 -11.68 -1.68 -9.11
CA LYS A 216 -13.10 -1.32 -9.28
C LYS A 216 -13.33 0.11 -9.73
N ASN A 217 -12.27 0.89 -9.89
CA ASN A 217 -12.35 2.27 -10.41
C ASN A 217 -11.43 2.46 -11.62
N TYR A 218 -10.23 3.01 -11.43
CA TYR A 218 -9.26 3.33 -12.49
C TYR A 218 -9.00 2.15 -13.43
N LEU A 219 -8.85 0.92 -12.93
CA LEU A 219 -8.61 -0.23 -13.80
C LEU A 219 -9.84 -0.60 -14.62
N VAL A 220 -11.06 -0.43 -14.10
CA VAL A 220 -12.30 -0.60 -14.88
C VAL A 220 -12.33 0.39 -16.03
N SER A 221 -12.09 1.68 -15.74
CA SER A 221 -12.04 2.73 -16.76
C SER A 221 -10.91 2.51 -17.78
N ALA A 222 -9.75 2.04 -17.34
CA ALA A 222 -8.62 1.71 -18.23
C ALA A 222 -9.00 0.58 -19.20
N ILE A 223 -9.58 -0.51 -18.70
CA ILE A 223 -10.00 -1.66 -19.52
C ILE A 223 -11.08 -1.24 -20.51
N GLN A 224 -12.07 -0.45 -20.07
CA GLN A 224 -13.11 0.10 -20.96
C GLN A 224 -12.53 0.99 -22.06
N ALA A 225 -11.43 1.69 -21.79
CA ALA A 225 -10.69 2.50 -22.76
C ALA A 225 -9.69 1.69 -23.62
N GLY A 226 -9.68 0.35 -23.52
CA GLY A 226 -8.85 -0.51 -24.37
C GLY A 226 -7.51 -0.96 -23.76
N CYS A 227 -7.27 -0.73 -22.47
CA CYS A 227 -6.08 -1.24 -21.78
C CYS A 227 -6.07 -2.78 -21.76
N THR A 228 -4.97 -3.38 -22.22
CA THR A 228 -4.72 -4.82 -22.03
C THR A 228 -4.16 -5.06 -20.64
N VAL A 229 -4.75 -5.97 -19.86
CA VAL A 229 -4.28 -6.32 -18.52
C VAL A 229 -3.78 -7.76 -18.50
N LYS A 230 -2.53 -7.97 -18.05
CA LYS A 230 -1.93 -9.29 -17.84
C LYS A 230 -1.59 -9.49 -16.36
N THR A 231 -2.25 -10.43 -15.71
CA THR A 231 -1.97 -10.83 -14.32
C THR A 231 -1.00 -12.00 -14.25
N GLU A 232 -0.48 -12.30 -13.06
CA GLU A 232 0.46 -13.41 -12.83
C GLU A 232 1.74 -13.31 -13.69
N CYS A 233 2.09 -12.08 -14.08
CA CYS A 233 3.20 -11.76 -14.96
C CYS A 233 4.20 -10.88 -14.20
N HIS A 234 5.36 -11.43 -13.88
CA HIS A 234 6.39 -10.73 -13.11
C HIS A 234 7.44 -10.12 -14.04
N VAL A 235 7.45 -8.80 -14.18
CA VAL A 235 8.55 -8.09 -14.85
C VAL A 235 9.80 -8.15 -13.98
N ARG A 236 10.90 -8.66 -14.53
CA ARG A 236 12.17 -8.84 -13.82
C ARG A 236 13.12 -7.68 -14.03
N TYR A 237 13.19 -7.14 -15.24
CA TYR A 237 14.04 -6.02 -15.61
C TYR A 237 13.59 -5.39 -16.94
N VAL A 238 14.14 -4.23 -17.25
CA VAL A 238 13.91 -3.51 -18.50
C VAL A 238 15.25 -3.07 -19.08
N VAL A 239 15.39 -3.16 -20.40
CA VAL A 239 16.59 -2.70 -21.10
C VAL A 239 16.21 -1.89 -22.32
N ARG A 240 17.09 -0.96 -22.70
CA ARG A 240 16.94 -0.25 -23.95
C ARG A 240 17.10 -1.24 -25.11
N ASN A 241 16.22 -1.18 -26.09
CA ASN A 241 16.32 -1.97 -27.29
C ASN A 241 17.57 -1.53 -28.07
N PRO A 242 18.57 -2.42 -28.28
CA PRO A 242 19.79 -2.06 -29.01
C PRO A 242 19.51 -1.76 -30.49
N TYR A 243 18.34 -2.15 -31.01
CA TYR A 243 17.90 -1.92 -32.38
C TYR A 243 16.90 -0.77 -32.52
N ASP A 244 16.77 0.10 -31.51
CA ASP A 244 16.07 1.39 -31.62
C ASP A 244 16.88 2.33 -32.52
N ILE A 245 16.79 2.13 -33.84
CA ILE A 245 17.45 2.97 -34.84
C ILE A 245 16.58 4.22 -34.99
N GLY A 246 17.14 5.38 -34.61
CA GLY A 246 16.52 6.69 -34.82
C GLY A 246 16.23 6.96 -36.30
N LYS A 247 15.49 8.05 -36.58
CA LYS A 247 14.88 8.48 -37.85
C LYS A 247 15.72 8.45 -39.16
N GLU A 248 16.96 7.98 -39.19
CA GLU A 248 17.90 8.22 -40.30
C GLU A 248 18.06 7.10 -41.34
N GLU A 249 17.49 5.91 -41.18
CA GLU A 249 17.47 4.94 -42.30
C GLU A 249 16.07 4.76 -42.89
N ARG A 250 15.83 5.61 -43.90
CA ARG A 250 14.58 5.75 -44.66
C ARG A 250 14.37 4.62 -45.67
N ILE A 251 14.66 3.37 -45.31
CA ILE A 251 14.41 2.21 -46.18
C ILE A 251 13.76 1.08 -45.36
N SER A 252 12.43 1.10 -45.32
CA SER A 252 11.54 -0.07 -45.16
C SER A 252 11.68 -0.98 -43.92
N ARG A 253 12.35 -0.58 -42.84
CA ARG A 253 12.33 -1.36 -41.58
C ARG A 253 11.28 -0.80 -40.61
N LYS A 254 10.34 -1.63 -40.17
CA LYS A 254 9.37 -1.30 -39.10
C LYS A 254 10.16 -0.71 -37.91
N ARG A 255 9.76 0.48 -37.45
CA ARG A 255 10.41 1.12 -36.29
C ARG A 255 10.31 0.18 -35.10
N ARG A 256 11.44 -0.35 -34.64
CA ARG A 256 11.49 -1.18 -33.44
C ARG A 256 11.25 -0.27 -32.23
N ARG A 257 10.41 -0.74 -31.31
CA ARG A 257 10.06 0.01 -30.10
C ARG A 257 11.28 0.16 -29.18
N ARG A 258 11.33 1.26 -28.43
CA ARG A 258 12.51 1.69 -27.67
C ARG A 258 12.96 0.75 -26.54
N TRP A 259 12.03 0.09 -25.87
CA TRP A 259 12.28 -0.67 -24.64
C TRP A 259 11.91 -2.14 -24.81
N LEU A 260 12.68 -3.01 -24.17
CA LEU A 260 12.38 -4.42 -23.97
C LEU A 260 12.06 -4.63 -22.49
N VAL A 261 10.89 -5.20 -22.20
CA VAL A 261 10.39 -5.46 -20.84
C VAL A 261 10.36 -6.96 -20.62
N PHE A 262 11.27 -7.46 -19.79
CA PHE A 262 11.54 -8.89 -19.64
C PHE A 262 10.79 -9.51 -18.45
N PHE A 263 10.23 -10.69 -18.66
CA PHE A 263 9.58 -11.52 -17.64
C PHE A 263 10.52 -12.61 -17.08
N ASN A 264 11.54 -12.95 -17.85
CA ASN A 264 12.65 -13.84 -17.52
C ASN A 264 13.82 -13.51 -18.48
N GLU A 265 14.80 -14.40 -18.66
CA GLU A 265 15.96 -14.09 -19.52
C GLU A 265 15.64 -14.12 -21.03
N THR A 266 14.52 -14.72 -21.46
CA THR A 266 14.16 -14.89 -22.88
C THR A 266 12.90 -14.15 -23.28
N ASP A 267 11.89 -14.13 -22.43
CA ASP A 267 10.55 -13.65 -22.76
C ASP A 267 10.44 -12.16 -22.44
N TYR A 268 10.07 -11.37 -23.46
CA TYR A 268 9.86 -9.94 -23.32
C TYR A 268 8.72 -9.43 -24.20
N ILE A 269 8.24 -8.23 -23.86
CA ILE A 269 7.45 -7.40 -24.77
C ILE A 269 8.19 -6.11 -25.09
N THR A 270 7.87 -5.52 -26.23
CA THR A 270 8.50 -4.27 -26.67
C THR A 270 7.56 -3.08 -26.48
N SER A 271 8.09 -1.92 -26.08
CA SER A 271 7.31 -0.71 -25.84
C SER A 271 8.08 0.58 -26.12
N ASP A 272 7.40 1.68 -26.47
CA ASP A 272 8.05 3.00 -26.57
C ASP A 272 8.16 3.69 -25.20
N PHE A 273 7.19 3.43 -24.32
CA PHE A 273 7.15 3.92 -22.95
C PHE A 273 7.05 2.76 -21.95
N VAL A 274 7.81 2.85 -20.87
CA VAL A 274 7.77 1.93 -19.73
C VAL A 274 7.55 2.75 -18.47
N ILE A 275 6.46 2.45 -17.79
CA ILE A 275 6.07 3.08 -16.54
C ILE A 275 6.17 2.03 -15.44
N ILE A 276 7.15 2.18 -14.55
CA ILE A 276 7.34 1.27 -13.42
C ILE A 276 6.53 1.80 -12.22
N SER A 277 5.58 1.00 -11.75
CA SER A 277 4.69 1.28 -10.62
C SER A 277 4.48 0.03 -9.77
N ALA A 278 5.56 -0.74 -9.56
CA ALA A 278 5.55 -2.03 -8.89
C ALA A 278 5.57 -1.91 -7.34
N GLY A 279 5.40 -0.70 -6.81
CA GLY A 279 5.57 -0.36 -5.41
C GLY A 279 7.06 -0.27 -5.03
N VAL A 280 7.36 0.31 -3.86
CA VAL A 280 8.73 0.67 -3.47
C VAL A 280 9.75 -0.44 -3.69
N PHE A 281 9.51 -1.64 -3.17
CA PHE A 281 10.44 -2.76 -3.33
C PHE A 281 10.44 -3.33 -4.75
N GLY A 282 9.28 -3.46 -5.39
CA GLY A 282 9.21 -4.00 -6.76
C GLY A 282 9.93 -3.11 -7.76
N THR A 283 9.71 -1.80 -7.66
CA THR A 283 10.33 -0.78 -8.52
C THR A 283 11.85 -0.74 -8.31
N ALA A 284 12.30 -0.78 -7.04
CA ALA A 284 13.73 -0.85 -6.74
C ALA A 284 14.36 -2.15 -7.29
N ASP A 285 13.73 -3.31 -7.11
CA ASP A 285 14.23 -4.60 -7.63
C ASP A 285 14.39 -4.54 -9.17
N ILE A 286 13.34 -4.14 -9.89
CA ILE A 286 13.37 -4.03 -11.36
C ILE A 286 14.52 -3.12 -11.81
N LEU A 287 14.70 -1.96 -11.17
CA LEU A 287 15.75 -1.02 -11.55
C LEU A 287 17.16 -1.53 -11.21
N PHE A 288 17.36 -2.20 -10.05
CA PHE A 288 18.64 -2.84 -9.75
C PHE A 288 18.97 -3.97 -10.74
N GLN A 289 18.00 -4.83 -11.05
CA GLN A 289 18.18 -5.91 -12.02
C GLN A 289 18.47 -5.36 -13.43
N SER A 290 17.89 -4.21 -13.78
CA SER A 290 18.17 -3.49 -15.03
C SER A 290 19.57 -2.88 -15.03
N GLN A 291 20.02 -2.33 -13.90
CA GLN A 291 21.37 -1.77 -13.74
C GLN A 291 22.45 -2.85 -13.89
N MET A 292 22.23 -4.03 -13.31
CA MET A 292 23.12 -5.19 -13.46
C MET A 292 23.25 -5.64 -14.92
N ARG A 293 22.27 -5.29 -15.78
CA ARG A 293 22.24 -5.58 -17.22
C ARG A 293 22.65 -4.36 -18.07
N GLY A 294 23.28 -3.37 -17.46
CA GLY A 294 23.93 -2.26 -18.16
C GLY A 294 23.11 -0.97 -18.26
N LEU A 295 21.88 -0.93 -17.74
CA LEU A 295 21.11 0.31 -17.66
C LEU A 295 21.82 1.30 -16.73
N LYS A 296 22.22 2.47 -17.26
CA LYS A 296 22.88 3.51 -16.45
C LYS A 296 21.85 4.22 -15.58
N LEU A 297 21.97 4.10 -14.27
CA LEU A 297 21.05 4.70 -13.30
C LEU A 297 21.83 5.48 -12.25
N SER A 298 21.20 6.49 -11.66
CA SER A 298 21.76 7.25 -10.55
C SER A 298 22.28 6.35 -9.43
N GLY A 299 23.44 6.71 -8.87
CA GLY A 299 24.00 6.08 -7.67
C GLY A 299 23.13 6.27 -6.42
N ARG A 300 22.05 7.07 -6.52
CA ARG A 300 21.02 7.22 -5.47
C ARG A 300 19.96 6.13 -5.48
N LEU A 301 19.99 5.19 -6.43
CA LEU A 301 19.06 4.05 -6.44
C LEU A 301 19.07 3.31 -5.10
N GLY A 302 17.88 3.11 -4.55
CA GLY A 302 17.65 2.51 -3.24
C GLY A 302 17.87 3.46 -2.05
N SER A 303 18.43 4.65 -2.23
CA SER A 303 18.64 5.61 -1.15
C SER A 303 17.38 6.41 -0.84
N GLY A 304 17.31 6.93 0.39
CA GLY A 304 16.22 7.82 0.80
C GLY A 304 14.92 7.08 1.08
N PHE A 305 15.01 5.83 1.50
CA PHE A 305 13.89 4.97 1.81
C PHE A 305 13.29 5.34 3.17
N SER A 306 11.96 5.31 3.26
CA SER A 306 11.19 5.65 4.43
C SER A 306 10.15 4.56 4.72
N CYS A 307 9.95 4.31 6.01
CA CYS A 307 8.90 3.44 6.54
C CYS A 307 7.70 4.27 7.04
N ASN A 308 7.69 5.58 6.73
CA ASN A 308 6.68 6.57 7.13
C ASN A 308 6.48 6.64 8.66
N GLY A 309 7.54 6.35 9.42
CA GLY A 309 7.53 6.27 10.88
C GLY A 309 6.45 5.34 11.43
N ASN A 310 6.19 4.21 10.77
CA ASN A 310 5.13 3.28 11.17
C ASN A 310 5.49 2.43 12.40
N ASN A 311 4.63 2.48 13.41
CA ASN A 311 4.67 1.63 14.60
C ASN A 311 3.30 1.06 14.91
N VAL A 312 3.27 -0.19 15.35
CA VAL A 312 2.04 -0.87 15.74
C VAL A 312 2.16 -1.34 17.19
N ALA A 313 1.10 -1.10 17.95
CA ALA A 313 0.87 -1.67 19.26
C ALA A 313 -0.49 -2.38 19.30
N TYR A 314 -0.60 -3.38 20.15
CA TYR A 314 -1.81 -4.14 20.42
C TYR A 314 -2.18 -3.96 21.88
N LEU A 315 -3.33 -3.36 22.14
CA LEU A 315 -3.87 -3.26 23.49
C LEU A 315 -4.80 -4.44 23.73
N ALA A 316 -4.50 -5.27 24.74
CA ALA A 316 -5.34 -6.40 25.11
C ALA A 316 -6.07 -6.15 26.43
N GLY A 317 -7.33 -6.57 26.49
CA GLY A 317 -8.12 -6.55 27.71
C GLY A 317 -8.49 -5.15 28.20
N SER A 318 -8.74 -4.24 27.26
CA SER A 318 -9.32 -2.94 27.54
C SER A 318 -10.67 -3.09 28.24
N SER A 319 -10.91 -2.25 29.25
CA SER A 319 -12.18 -2.14 29.96
C SER A 319 -13.21 -1.34 29.16
N ALA A 320 -12.76 -0.53 28.20
CA ALA A 320 -13.61 0.25 27.33
C ALA A 320 -14.27 -0.64 26.24
N PRO A 321 -15.55 -0.39 25.87
CA PRO A 321 -16.29 -1.19 24.90
C PRO A 321 -15.90 -0.86 23.45
N MET A 322 -14.63 -1.08 23.09
CA MET A 322 -14.04 -0.66 21.80
C MET A 322 -14.70 -1.29 20.56
N SER A 323 -15.29 -2.49 20.68
CA SER A 323 -15.83 -3.25 19.56
C SER A 323 -14.82 -3.40 18.41
N ALA A 324 -13.55 -3.67 18.72
CA ALA A 324 -12.44 -3.62 17.76
C ALA A 324 -12.00 -5.01 17.24
N TYR A 325 -12.94 -5.95 17.11
CA TYR A 325 -12.76 -7.22 16.39
C TYR A 325 -13.68 -7.30 15.18
N GLY A 326 -13.15 -7.75 14.05
CA GLY A 326 -13.91 -7.94 12.82
C GLY A 326 -15.02 -8.98 13.00
N LEU A 327 -16.14 -8.77 12.30
CA LEU A 327 -17.32 -9.63 12.36
C LEU A 327 -17.38 -10.59 11.17
N ASP A 328 -17.75 -11.83 11.45
CA ASP A 328 -18.22 -12.76 10.43
C ASP A 328 -19.70 -12.51 10.06
N ARG A 329 -20.18 -13.23 9.05
CA ARG A 329 -21.57 -13.11 8.57
C ARG A 329 -22.63 -13.42 9.63
N LYS A 330 -22.35 -14.34 10.58
CA LYS A 330 -23.31 -14.74 11.62
C LYS A 330 -23.49 -13.63 12.65
N HIS A 331 -22.42 -12.93 13.00
CA HIS A 331 -22.46 -11.83 13.97
C HIS A 331 -23.00 -10.53 13.36
N LEU A 332 -22.72 -10.26 12.08
CA LEU A 332 -23.22 -9.07 11.38
C LEU A 332 -24.75 -8.91 11.45
N LEU A 333 -25.48 -10.03 11.37
CA LEU A 333 -26.95 -10.03 11.40
C LEU A 333 -27.53 -9.73 12.80
N LYS A 334 -26.72 -9.86 13.86
CA LYS A 334 -27.17 -9.70 15.26
C LYS A 334 -26.87 -8.32 15.83
N ILE A 335 -25.92 -7.59 15.23
CA ILE A 335 -25.41 -6.32 15.76
C ILE A 335 -25.91 -5.18 14.86
N PRO A 336 -26.65 -4.18 15.41
CA PRO A 336 -27.07 -2.99 14.68
C PRO A 336 -25.89 -2.27 14.04
N PHE A 337 -26.08 -1.67 12.87
CA PHE A 337 -24.99 -1.08 12.08
C PHE A 337 -24.08 -0.16 12.89
N GLN A 338 -24.65 0.76 13.69
CA GLN A 338 -23.94 1.76 14.48
C GLN A 338 -23.10 1.16 15.62
N GLU A 339 -23.45 -0.04 16.10
CA GLU A 339 -22.77 -0.75 17.18
C GLU A 339 -21.76 -1.79 16.66
N ARG A 340 -21.62 -1.92 15.34
CA ARG A 340 -20.58 -2.76 14.73
C ARG A 340 -19.19 -2.13 14.88
N PRO A 341 -18.11 -2.89 14.66
CA PRO A 341 -16.75 -2.35 14.70
C PRO A 341 -16.49 -1.14 13.81
N GLY A 342 -17.22 -1.04 12.68
CA GLY A 342 -16.99 -0.03 11.66
C GLY A 342 -16.09 -0.52 10.53
N PRO A 343 -15.70 0.37 9.60
CA PRO A 343 -14.54 0.13 8.74
C PRO A 343 -13.29 -0.10 9.61
N SER A 344 -12.25 -0.77 9.08
CA SER A 344 -11.09 -1.15 9.91
C SER A 344 -10.41 0.03 10.59
N ILE A 345 -10.46 1.23 10.02
CA ILE A 345 -10.00 2.45 10.67
C ILE A 345 -11.09 3.50 10.51
N SER A 346 -11.59 4.02 11.63
CA SER A 346 -12.69 4.99 11.69
C SER A 346 -12.35 6.26 12.45
N SER A 347 -11.13 6.37 12.98
CA SER A 347 -10.64 7.56 13.71
C SER A 347 -9.14 7.74 13.53
N SER A 348 -8.72 9.00 13.40
CA SER A 348 -7.33 9.40 13.19
C SER A 348 -7.07 10.67 13.99
N PHE A 349 -5.96 10.71 14.70
CA PHE A 349 -5.58 11.79 15.60
C PHE A 349 -4.15 12.21 15.31
N THR A 350 -3.96 13.44 14.86
CA THR A 350 -2.61 13.99 14.65
C THR A 350 -2.20 14.78 15.88
N SER A 351 -1.13 14.35 16.53
CA SER A 351 -0.53 15.03 17.67
C SER A 351 0.25 16.25 17.20
N SER A 352 0.20 17.33 18.00
CA SER A 352 1.09 18.50 17.89
C SER A 352 2.58 18.12 17.89
N LEU A 353 2.93 16.97 18.48
CA LEU A 353 4.28 16.39 18.49
C LEU A 353 4.73 15.83 17.13
N GLY A 354 3.87 15.86 16.10
CA GLY A 354 4.23 15.54 14.72
C GLY A 354 4.04 14.08 14.33
N PHE A 355 3.13 13.34 14.95
CA PHE A 355 2.77 11.99 14.50
C PHE A 355 1.26 11.76 14.57
N THR A 356 0.77 10.83 13.77
CA THR A 356 -0.65 10.48 13.67
C THR A 356 -0.89 9.12 14.30
N ILE A 357 -1.85 9.02 15.22
CA ILE A 357 -2.34 7.77 15.80
C ILE A 357 -3.70 7.43 15.19
N GLN A 358 -3.85 6.17 14.80
CA GLN A 358 -5.10 5.58 14.32
C GLN A 358 -5.40 4.34 15.14
N SER A 359 -6.65 4.18 15.55
CA SER A 359 -7.13 2.93 16.12
C SER A 359 -7.71 2.05 15.00
N ALA A 360 -7.42 0.77 15.09
CA ALA A 360 -7.73 -0.20 14.05
C ALA A 360 -8.44 -1.43 14.61
N VAL A 361 -9.45 -1.89 13.87
CA VAL A 361 -10.16 -3.15 14.11
C VAL A 361 -9.30 -4.32 13.66
N LEU A 362 -9.11 -5.32 14.50
CA LEU A 362 -8.43 -6.56 14.15
C LEU A 362 -9.36 -7.40 13.25
N PRO A 363 -9.02 -7.68 11.98
CA PRO A 363 -9.87 -8.48 11.10
C PRO A 363 -10.11 -9.89 11.66
N THR A 364 -11.27 -10.48 11.38
CA THR A 364 -11.63 -11.85 11.81
C THR A 364 -10.61 -12.89 11.37
N ALA A 365 -9.99 -12.67 10.20
CA ALA A 365 -9.01 -13.57 9.65
C ALA A 365 -7.67 -13.55 10.40
N TYR A 366 -7.38 -12.53 11.18
CA TYR A 366 -6.06 -12.38 11.80
C TYR A 366 -5.97 -13.27 13.05
N PRO A 367 -4.97 -14.17 13.15
CA PRO A 367 -4.85 -15.10 14.26
C PRO A 367 -4.63 -14.38 15.59
N TYR A 368 -5.55 -14.64 16.54
CA TYR A 368 -5.57 -14.05 17.88
C TYR A 368 -4.29 -14.22 18.69
N LEU A 369 -3.52 -15.31 18.46
CA LEU A 369 -2.27 -15.60 19.19
C LEU A 369 -1.06 -14.81 18.66
N LEU A 370 -1.04 -14.41 17.39
CA LEU A 370 0.15 -13.82 16.74
C LEU A 370 0.49 -12.44 17.31
N PHE A 371 -0.54 -11.66 17.67
CA PHE A 371 -0.37 -10.35 18.34
C PHE A 371 0.04 -10.44 19.81
N LYS A 372 -0.09 -11.64 20.35
CA LYS A 372 -0.17 -11.86 21.77
C LYS A 372 1.16 -12.54 22.21
N GLY A 373 1.74 -13.43 21.40
CA GLY A 373 2.90 -14.27 21.80
C GLY A 373 4.27 -14.06 21.14
N ILE A 374 4.46 -13.12 20.21
CA ILE A 374 5.74 -13.01 19.46
C ILE A 374 6.35 -11.59 19.47
N VAL A 375 5.68 -10.60 20.06
CA VAL A 375 5.91 -9.19 19.69
C VAL A 375 6.43 -8.26 20.79
N THR A 376 6.68 -8.64 22.05
CA THR A 376 7.04 -7.60 23.04
C THR A 376 8.53 -7.21 23.06
N TYR A 377 8.83 -5.96 22.72
CA TYR A 377 10.03 -5.24 23.16
C TYR A 377 9.86 -4.83 24.64
N GLY A 378 10.69 -5.34 25.55
CA GLY A 378 10.60 -5.05 26.99
C GLY A 378 9.44 -5.76 27.72
N TRP A 379 9.67 -6.11 28.98
CA TRP A 379 8.86 -6.86 29.98
C TRP A 379 7.33 -6.51 30.02
N PRO A 380 6.39 -7.39 30.47
CA PRO A 380 6.59 -8.41 31.50
C PRO A 380 6.60 -9.89 31.12
N THR A 381 7.57 -10.61 31.72
CA THR A 381 7.49 -12.06 31.94
C THR A 381 6.35 -12.35 32.93
N GLY A 382 5.49 -13.28 32.57
CA GLY A 382 4.31 -13.64 33.35
C GLY A 382 3.39 -14.55 32.54
N HIS A 383 2.43 -15.20 33.22
CA HIS A 383 1.52 -16.23 32.71
C HIS A 383 0.53 -15.71 31.64
N TRP A 384 1.07 -15.24 30.53
CA TRP A 384 0.38 -14.50 29.48
C TRP A 384 -0.41 -15.42 28.53
N PHE A 385 0.02 -16.68 28.38
CA PHE A 385 -0.73 -17.72 27.67
C PHE A 385 -2.11 -18.01 28.31
N LEU A 386 -2.21 -17.92 29.64
CA LEU A 386 -3.44 -18.13 30.39
C LEU A 386 -4.49 -17.05 30.07
N HIS A 387 -4.09 -15.78 29.90
CA HIS A 387 -5.02 -14.72 29.52
C HIS A 387 -5.62 -14.93 28.12
N GLY A 388 -4.82 -15.38 27.14
CA GLY A 388 -5.33 -15.72 25.80
C GLY A 388 -6.35 -16.86 25.79
N ILE A 389 -6.14 -17.87 26.63
CA ILE A 389 -7.06 -19.01 26.79
C ILE A 389 -8.34 -18.59 27.53
N ILE A 390 -8.20 -17.80 28.60
CA ILE A 390 -9.31 -17.29 29.41
C ILE A 390 -10.20 -16.36 28.59
N ASP A 391 -9.64 -15.47 27.77
CA ASP A 391 -10.42 -14.58 26.90
C ASP A 391 -11.20 -15.38 25.85
N LYS A 392 -10.60 -16.44 25.29
CA LYS A 392 -11.25 -17.33 24.32
C LYS A 392 -12.39 -18.15 24.97
N LEU A 393 -12.21 -18.59 26.21
CA LEU A 393 -13.24 -19.23 27.03
C LEU A 393 -14.38 -18.27 27.35
N LYS A 394 -14.07 -17.05 27.82
CA LYS A 394 -15.08 -16.00 28.09
C LYS A 394 -15.88 -15.62 26.84
N HIS A 395 -15.21 -15.49 25.69
CA HIS A 395 -15.85 -15.24 24.40
C HIS A 395 -16.75 -16.40 23.95
N LYS A 396 -16.31 -17.67 24.11
CA LYS A 396 -17.16 -18.84 23.84
C LYS A 396 -18.36 -18.94 24.79
N LEU A 397 -18.22 -18.47 26.03
CA LEU A 397 -19.22 -18.53 27.09
C LEU A 397 -20.15 -17.29 27.13
N GLY A 398 -20.00 -16.32 26.23
CA GLY A 398 -20.84 -15.12 26.18
C GLY A 398 -20.65 -14.15 27.37
N LEU A 399 -19.59 -14.32 28.17
CA LEU A 399 -19.21 -13.38 29.23
C LEU A 399 -18.55 -12.13 28.61
N LYS A 400 -18.74 -10.94 29.21
CA LYS A 400 -18.16 -9.66 28.74
C LYS A 400 -16.70 -9.87 28.34
N SER A 401 -16.45 -9.86 27.03
CA SER A 401 -15.16 -10.15 26.45
C SER A 401 -14.26 -8.95 26.67
N SER A 402 -13.05 -9.23 27.17
CA SER A 402 -12.00 -8.24 27.30
C SER A 402 -11.68 -7.74 25.86
N GLN A 403 -11.81 -6.43 25.64
CA GLN A 403 -11.72 -5.87 24.29
C GLN A 403 -10.24 -5.68 23.90
N ALA A 404 -9.92 -5.81 22.62
CA ALA A 404 -8.60 -5.46 22.12
C ALA A 404 -8.70 -4.51 20.94
N VAL A 405 -7.68 -3.68 20.77
CA VAL A 405 -7.59 -2.71 19.68
C VAL A 405 -6.16 -2.62 19.18
N ILE A 406 -5.99 -2.43 17.89
CA ILE A 406 -4.70 -2.13 17.30
C ILE A 406 -4.52 -0.60 17.33
N LEU A 407 -3.38 -0.14 17.82
CA LEU A 407 -2.96 1.25 17.74
C LEU A 407 -1.83 1.34 16.71
N ASN A 408 -2.06 2.08 15.63
CA ASN A 408 -1.07 2.34 14.60
C ASN A 408 -0.64 3.80 14.67
N ALA A 409 0.66 4.05 14.73
CA ALA A 409 1.23 5.39 14.66
C ALA A 409 2.04 5.55 13.38
N MET A 410 1.97 6.74 12.78
CA MET A 410 2.75 7.16 11.62
C MET A 410 3.41 8.49 11.95
N GLY A 411 4.63 8.72 11.48
CA GLY A 411 5.39 9.91 11.83
C GLY A 411 6.41 10.28 10.77
N TYR A 412 7.22 11.29 11.09
CA TYR A 412 8.28 11.75 10.21
C TYR A 412 9.60 11.08 10.58
N ASP A 413 9.90 9.94 9.95
CA ASP A 413 11.26 9.38 9.97
C ASP A 413 12.22 10.21 9.09
N GLU A 414 13.53 10.04 9.30
CA GLU A 414 14.57 10.82 8.61
C GLU A 414 14.69 10.49 7.10
N SER A 415 13.99 9.43 6.65
CA SER A 415 14.03 8.95 5.26
C SER A 415 15.47 8.74 4.79
N ASP A 416 16.29 8.16 5.66
CA ASP A 416 17.71 7.82 5.49
C ASP A 416 17.94 6.31 5.34
N GLY A 417 16.85 5.54 5.29
CA GLY A 417 16.87 4.12 4.98
C GLY A 417 17.43 3.84 3.58
N LYS A 418 17.77 2.57 3.35
CA LYS A 418 18.31 2.11 2.06
C LYS A 418 17.67 0.82 1.63
N ILE A 419 17.51 0.63 0.32
CA ILE A 419 17.16 -0.61 -0.33
C ILE A 419 18.39 -1.06 -1.12
N THR A 420 18.74 -2.33 -1.03
CA THR A 420 19.90 -2.91 -1.72
C THR A 420 19.55 -4.27 -2.30
N ILE A 421 20.36 -4.75 -3.24
CA ILE A 421 20.37 -6.15 -3.65
C ILE A 421 21.56 -6.83 -2.99
N ASP A 422 21.33 -7.94 -2.30
CA ASP A 422 22.40 -8.77 -1.80
C ASP A 422 23.12 -9.47 -2.96
N LYS A 423 24.45 -9.33 -3.01
CA LYS A 423 25.26 -9.78 -4.15
C LYS A 423 25.30 -11.30 -4.32
N TYR A 424 25.13 -12.06 -3.24
CA TYR A 424 25.25 -13.51 -3.26
C TYR A 424 23.91 -14.19 -3.57
N THR A 425 22.84 -13.68 -2.98
CA THR A 425 21.48 -14.24 -3.11
C THR A 425 20.67 -13.61 -4.23
N ASN A 426 21.13 -12.47 -4.78
CA ASN A 426 20.41 -11.64 -5.76
C ASN A 426 18.96 -11.32 -5.34
N LYS A 427 18.75 -11.14 -4.03
CA LYS A 427 17.44 -10.82 -3.47
C LYS A 427 17.50 -9.41 -2.87
N LEU A 428 16.37 -8.72 -2.82
CA LEU A 428 16.23 -7.40 -2.19
C LEU A 428 16.41 -7.45 -0.66
N CYS A 429 17.08 -6.43 -0.11
CA CYS A 429 17.29 -6.15 1.31
C CYS A 429 16.94 -4.68 1.58
N PHE A 430 16.67 -4.33 2.83
CA PHE A 430 16.49 -2.93 3.23
C PHE A 430 17.05 -2.64 4.62
N SER A 431 17.63 -1.46 4.81
CA SER A 431 17.93 -0.91 6.13
C SER A 431 16.83 0.07 6.51
N PRO A 432 16.17 -0.10 7.67
CA PRO A 432 15.09 0.79 8.09
C PRO A 432 15.62 2.20 8.38
N PRO A 433 14.84 3.26 8.12
CA PRO A 433 15.24 4.62 8.46
C PRO A 433 15.29 4.84 9.98
N HIS A 434 16.01 5.87 10.41
CA HIS A 434 15.96 6.36 11.78
C HIS A 434 14.63 7.08 12.05
N ASP A 435 13.98 6.73 13.16
CA ASP A 435 12.72 7.31 13.58
C ASP A 435 12.89 8.08 14.90
N PRO A 436 13.09 9.41 14.85
CA PRO A 436 13.32 10.22 16.04
C PRO A 436 12.06 10.35 16.93
N LEU A 437 10.88 9.97 16.42
CA LEU A 437 9.61 10.06 17.14
C LEU A 437 9.22 8.74 17.83
N LEU A 438 10.02 7.68 17.70
CA LEU A 438 9.70 6.36 18.24
C LEU A 438 9.38 6.41 19.74
N GLN A 439 10.24 7.03 20.54
CA GLN A 439 10.07 7.13 21.99
C GLN A 439 8.77 7.88 22.36
N ARG A 440 8.49 9.00 21.68
CA ARG A 440 7.27 9.79 21.91
C ARG A 440 6.00 9.02 21.53
N LYS A 441 6.06 8.20 20.48
CA LYS A 441 4.95 7.32 20.08
C LYS A 441 4.71 6.21 21.12
N ILE A 442 5.77 5.63 21.67
CA ILE A 442 5.67 4.63 22.75
C ILE A 442 5.00 5.25 23.98
N GLU A 443 5.43 6.45 24.40
CA GLU A 443 4.81 7.17 25.52
C GLU A 443 3.33 7.49 25.25
N ALA A 444 2.98 7.88 24.03
CA ALA A 444 1.59 8.11 23.64
C ALA A 444 0.76 6.81 23.72
N PHE A 445 1.28 5.68 23.25
CA PHE A 445 0.61 4.38 23.40
C PHE A 445 0.44 3.98 24.87
N GLN A 446 1.44 4.23 25.72
CA GLN A 446 1.34 3.96 27.16
C GLN A 446 0.27 4.83 27.84
N LYS A 447 0.18 6.12 27.49
CA LYS A 447 -0.88 7.02 27.98
C LYS A 447 -2.26 6.53 27.55
N LEU A 448 -2.43 6.21 26.26
CA LEU A 448 -3.68 5.66 25.73
C LEU A 448 -4.06 4.34 26.42
N SER A 449 -3.09 3.44 26.65
CA SER A 449 -3.31 2.18 27.35
C SER A 449 -3.77 2.37 28.79
N LYS A 450 -3.24 3.37 29.51
CA LYS A 450 -3.67 3.68 30.88
C LYS A 450 -5.13 4.12 30.92
N LYS A 451 -5.56 4.94 29.96
CA LYS A 451 -6.93 5.44 29.86
C LYS A 451 -7.93 4.36 29.42
N LEU A 452 -7.57 3.59 28.40
CA LEU A 452 -8.41 2.51 27.88
C LEU A 452 -8.48 1.30 28.81
N GLY A 453 -7.56 1.20 29.79
CA GLY A 453 -7.33 0.00 30.58
C GLY A 453 -6.72 -1.13 29.73
N GLY A 454 -6.23 -2.17 30.41
CA GLY A 454 -5.64 -3.35 29.76
C GLY A 454 -4.12 -3.32 29.67
N ILE A 455 -3.56 -4.25 28.90
CA ILE A 455 -2.12 -4.49 28.77
C ILE A 455 -1.68 -4.14 27.35
N LEU A 456 -0.74 -3.23 27.23
CA LEU A 456 -0.14 -2.83 25.95
C LEU A 456 0.96 -3.82 25.54
N PHE A 457 0.84 -4.37 24.34
CA PHE A 457 1.85 -5.17 23.66
C PHE A 457 2.39 -4.35 22.49
N MET A 458 3.67 -3.98 22.55
CA MET A 458 4.35 -3.39 21.40
C MET A 458 4.72 -4.47 20.38
N SER A 459 5.11 -4.08 19.17
CA SER A 459 5.78 -4.96 18.20
C SER A 459 7.27 -5.15 18.56
N LYS A 460 7.85 -6.32 18.24
CA LYS A 460 9.27 -6.63 18.51
C LYS A 460 10.16 -5.85 17.55
N TYR A 461 9.55 -5.40 16.45
CA TYR A 461 10.16 -4.60 15.42
C TYR A 461 10.02 -3.11 15.77
N ARG A 462 11.12 -2.37 15.70
CA ARG A 462 11.10 -0.89 15.81
C ARG A 462 10.31 -0.24 14.69
N SER A 463 10.16 -0.92 13.55
CA SER A 463 9.31 -0.47 12.44
C SER A 463 8.46 -1.62 11.94
N THR A 464 7.14 -1.39 11.85
CA THR A 464 6.17 -2.34 11.29
C THR A 464 5.40 -1.60 10.20
N SER A 465 5.98 -1.53 8.99
CA SER A 465 5.50 -0.62 7.96
C SER A 465 4.70 -1.30 6.85
N VAL A 466 3.58 -0.66 6.51
CA VAL A 466 2.79 -0.91 5.29
C VAL A 466 2.80 0.32 4.38
N HIS A 467 3.49 1.38 4.78
CA HIS A 467 3.59 2.66 4.06
C HIS A 467 5.05 2.90 3.70
N LEU A 468 5.52 2.12 2.75
CA LEU A 468 6.86 2.28 2.21
C LEU A 468 6.88 3.47 1.26
N LEU A 469 7.91 4.31 1.37
CA LEU A 469 8.14 5.48 0.53
C LEU A 469 9.61 5.56 0.12
N GLY A 470 9.89 6.22 -1.01
CA GLY A 470 11.25 6.50 -1.45
C GLY A 470 12.01 5.30 -2.02
N GLY A 471 13.32 5.46 -2.18
CA GLY A 471 14.21 4.50 -2.84
C GLY A 471 14.41 4.77 -4.33
N CYS A 472 13.47 5.44 -5.00
CA CYS A 472 13.64 5.98 -6.37
C CYS A 472 13.27 7.46 -6.42
N ASN A 473 13.74 8.20 -5.41
CA ASN A 473 13.30 9.55 -5.08
C ASN A 473 13.32 10.51 -6.27
N ALA A 474 12.29 11.36 -6.35
CA ALA A 474 12.26 12.49 -7.26
C ALA A 474 13.19 13.62 -6.77
N SER A 475 13.95 14.21 -7.68
CA SER A 475 14.85 15.35 -7.42
C SER A 475 15.03 16.22 -8.67
N SER A 476 15.60 17.40 -8.52
CA SER A 476 15.95 18.29 -9.64
C SER A 476 17.05 17.72 -10.54
N ASP A 477 17.96 16.93 -9.98
CA ASP A 477 19.09 16.33 -10.68
C ASP A 477 19.49 14.97 -10.11
N SER A 478 20.24 14.22 -10.92
CA SER A 478 20.64 12.84 -10.66
C SER A 478 21.54 12.64 -9.44
N SER A 479 22.14 13.71 -8.90
CA SER A 479 23.03 13.62 -7.72
C SER A 479 22.24 13.47 -6.41
N TYR A 480 20.96 13.84 -6.41
CA TYR A 480 20.09 13.81 -5.22
C TYR A 480 18.91 12.84 -5.32
N GLY A 481 18.69 12.23 -6.49
CA GLY A 481 17.59 11.29 -6.69
C GLY A 481 17.76 10.45 -7.96
N VAL A 482 16.74 9.63 -8.22
CA VAL A 482 16.72 8.64 -9.32
C VAL A 482 15.87 9.13 -10.48
N CYS A 483 14.84 9.93 -10.17
CA CYS A 483 13.89 10.43 -11.14
C CYS A 483 13.82 11.95 -11.08
N ASN A 484 13.47 12.60 -12.19
CA ASN A 484 13.07 13.99 -12.17
C ASN A 484 11.67 14.15 -11.54
N PRO A 485 11.16 15.38 -11.28
CA PRO A 485 9.85 15.59 -10.67
C PRO A 485 8.65 15.05 -11.48
N SER A 486 8.85 14.76 -12.76
CA SER A 486 7.83 14.14 -13.64
C SER A 486 7.90 12.60 -13.62
N GLY A 487 8.79 12.03 -12.81
CA GLY A 487 9.00 10.58 -12.70
C GLY A 487 9.92 9.98 -13.76
N GLN A 488 10.54 10.78 -14.64
CA GLN A 488 11.47 10.24 -15.65
C GLN A 488 12.78 9.83 -15.00
N VAL A 489 13.28 8.64 -15.34
CA VAL A 489 14.51 8.08 -14.76
C VAL A 489 15.75 8.71 -15.40
N PHE A 490 16.72 9.16 -14.59
CA PHE A 490 17.94 9.82 -15.09
C PHE A 490 18.88 8.85 -15.86
N ASP A 491 19.52 9.30 -16.96
CA ASP A 491 20.45 8.50 -17.82
C ASP A 491 21.94 8.78 -17.64
N LEU A 492 22.28 9.71 -16.74
CA LEU A 492 23.64 10.09 -16.30
C LEU A 492 24.56 10.69 -17.38
N LYS A 493 24.07 11.04 -18.58
CA LYS A 493 24.88 11.80 -19.55
C LYS A 493 25.13 13.25 -19.08
N SER A 494 24.17 13.80 -18.37
CA SER A 494 24.22 15.08 -17.66
C SER A 494 23.35 15.01 -16.39
N PRO A 495 23.48 15.95 -15.44
CA PRO A 495 22.72 15.92 -14.20
C PRO A 495 21.19 15.90 -14.38
N THR A 496 20.67 16.41 -15.50
CA THR A 496 19.23 16.50 -15.78
C THR A 496 18.78 15.59 -16.92
N SER A 497 19.71 14.86 -17.56
CA SER A 497 19.41 13.94 -18.65
C SER A 497 18.63 12.72 -18.19
N VAL A 498 17.65 12.29 -18.99
CA VAL A 498 16.74 11.20 -18.65
C VAL A 498 16.69 10.15 -19.74
N HIS A 499 16.36 8.92 -19.37
CA HIS A 499 16.06 7.82 -20.28
C HIS A 499 14.73 8.10 -20.97
N PRO A 500 14.71 8.37 -22.29
CA PRO A 500 13.47 8.71 -22.97
C PRO A 500 12.48 7.54 -22.89
N GLY A 501 11.27 7.80 -22.40
CA GLY A 501 10.25 6.76 -22.30
C GLY A 501 10.34 5.88 -21.05
N LEU A 502 11.26 6.10 -20.10
CA LEU A 502 11.31 5.34 -18.85
C LEU A 502 10.90 6.20 -17.66
N TYR A 503 9.84 5.76 -16.97
CA TYR A 503 9.20 6.49 -15.88
C TYR A 503 9.01 5.61 -14.64
N VAL A 504 8.94 6.24 -13.48
CA VAL A 504 8.48 5.67 -12.22
C VAL A 504 7.27 6.48 -11.76
N CYS A 505 6.20 5.82 -11.29
CA CYS A 505 4.94 6.49 -10.95
C CYS A 505 4.33 6.00 -9.63
N ASP A 506 5.11 5.45 -8.70
CA ASP A 506 4.61 4.98 -7.40
C ASP A 506 5.25 5.69 -6.20
N ALA A 507 4.95 5.18 -5.01
CA ALA A 507 5.45 5.64 -3.72
C ALA A 507 6.99 5.79 -3.63
N SER A 508 7.74 5.09 -4.48
CA SER A 508 9.20 5.16 -4.52
C SER A 508 9.73 6.54 -4.96
N LEU A 509 8.90 7.34 -5.63
CA LEU A 509 9.23 8.72 -5.98
C LEU A 509 9.23 9.66 -4.77
N ILE A 510 8.42 9.35 -3.74
CA ILE A 510 8.15 10.26 -2.64
C ILE A 510 9.38 10.33 -1.73
N PRO A 511 10.07 11.48 -1.64
CA PRO A 511 11.43 11.55 -1.11
C PRO A 511 11.50 11.73 0.42
N CYS A 512 10.36 11.72 1.10
CA CYS A 512 10.24 11.89 2.54
C CYS A 512 9.01 11.18 3.10
N SER A 513 9.05 10.90 4.40
CA SER A 513 7.88 10.51 5.19
C SER A 513 6.79 11.57 5.13
N VAL A 514 5.53 11.13 5.08
CA VAL A 514 4.35 12.01 5.03
C VAL A 514 3.57 12.04 6.35
N GLY A 515 3.83 11.09 7.27
CA GLY A 515 3.24 11.06 8.61
C GLY A 515 1.75 10.68 8.68
N ILE A 516 1.17 10.26 7.55
CA ILE A 516 -0.21 9.81 7.37
C ILE A 516 -0.27 8.68 6.33
N ASN A 517 -1.45 8.13 6.05
CA ASN A 517 -1.64 7.16 4.96
C ASN A 517 -1.28 7.82 3.60
N PRO A 518 -0.33 7.26 2.82
CA PRO A 518 0.21 7.93 1.64
C PRO A 518 -0.61 7.69 0.36
N CYS A 519 -1.70 6.94 0.42
CA CYS A 519 -2.45 6.50 -0.77
C CYS A 519 -2.84 7.67 -1.67
N LEU A 520 -3.38 8.73 -1.07
CA LEU A 520 -3.79 9.94 -1.78
C LEU A 520 -2.57 10.75 -2.27
N THR A 521 -1.48 10.80 -1.51
CA THR A 521 -0.21 11.41 -1.93
C THR A 521 0.38 10.73 -3.17
N ILE A 522 0.38 9.39 -3.22
CA ILE A 522 0.86 8.61 -4.37
C ILE A 522 0.07 8.99 -5.63
N HIS A 523 -1.24 9.14 -5.46
CA HIS A 523 -2.17 9.59 -6.50
C HIS A 523 -1.80 10.95 -7.10
N TYR A 524 -1.28 11.88 -6.29
CA TYR A 524 -0.93 13.23 -6.71
C TYR A 524 0.46 13.38 -7.30
N SER A 525 1.37 12.44 -7.00
CA SER A 525 2.72 12.50 -7.53
C SER A 525 2.68 12.64 -9.05
N ARG A 526 3.41 13.61 -9.61
CA ARG A 526 3.21 14.00 -11.02
C ARG A 526 3.44 12.87 -12.02
N GLY A 527 4.28 11.89 -11.70
CA GLY A 527 4.42 10.68 -12.52
C GLY A 527 3.09 9.94 -12.72
N ALA A 528 2.21 9.90 -11.72
CA ALA A 528 0.89 9.29 -11.85
C ALA A 528 -0.12 10.20 -12.60
N CYS A 529 0.10 11.52 -12.59
CA CYS A 529 -0.91 12.50 -13.00
C CYS A 529 -0.75 13.12 -14.40
N LYS A 530 0.44 13.17 -15.01
CA LYS A 530 0.63 13.86 -16.30
C LYS A 530 1.29 12.98 -17.35
#